data_AF-A0A077XSZ9-F1
#
_entry.id   AF-A0A077XSZ9-F1
#
_cell.length_a   1.000
_cell.length_b   1.000
_cell.length_c   1.000
_cell.angle_alpha   90.00
_cell.angle_beta   90.00
_cell.angle_gamma   90.00
#
_symmetry.space_group_name_H-M   'P 1'
#
loop_
_entity.id
_entity.type
_entity.pdbx_description
1 polymer ?
#
loop_
_entity_poly.entity_id
_entity_poly.type
_entity_poly.pdbx_seq_one_letter_code
_entity_poly.pdbx_strand_id
1 'polypeptide(L)'
;MYFILELVIPGETVIHEKDDMKKNHELNNLIQNLIDSFYEANLALNLFNQEQSQRRIGYEDMHYLRLKAIKEMDDQFDHLPFDEKNFQQEIYIKKYGWRNGMAPRDIQRKKIFMYAKCFLFSLDNFSKFLNVINNLEYNPPKEIGIAIKDLIKLFPKLRHLRNSTHHQEDIIRQLGKGKGGLKVFQLKPIDNAFVKSEGGAMIMNSLNNNNYGQTLGDGSYGEVEVSVEKLKEVKIILQNIVDCYVWEGRKRHLPG
;
A
#
# COMPACT_ATOMS: atom_id res chain seq x y z
N MET A 1 8.94 -15.62 -2.12
CA MET A 1 7.85 -16.59 -1.88
C MET A 1 6.55 -15.82 -1.91
N TYR A 2 5.58 -16.28 -2.69
CA TYR A 2 4.27 -15.63 -2.79
C TYR A 2 3.38 -16.18 -1.68
N PHE A 3 2.78 -15.30 -0.88
CA PHE A 3 1.85 -15.66 0.17
C PHE A 3 0.43 -15.65 -0.39
N ILE A 4 -0.22 -16.80 -0.29
CA ILE A 4 -1.58 -17.00 -0.74
C ILE A 4 -2.45 -17.13 0.51
N LEU A 5 -3.38 -16.21 0.69
CA LEU A 5 -4.33 -16.23 1.80
C LEU A 5 -5.68 -16.69 1.28
N GLU A 6 -6.07 -17.89 1.70
CA GLU A 6 -7.23 -18.61 1.19
C GLU A 6 -8.52 -18.19 1.90
N LEU A 7 -9.61 -18.06 1.15
CA LEU A 7 -10.96 -17.82 1.62
C LEU A 7 -11.86 -18.97 1.19
N VAL A 8 -12.87 -19.23 2.01
CA VAL A 8 -13.91 -20.20 1.69
C VAL A 8 -15.22 -19.45 1.63
N ILE A 9 -15.85 -19.41 0.45
CA ILE A 9 -17.15 -18.77 0.26
C ILE A 9 -18.24 -19.86 0.34
N PRO A 10 -19.23 -19.75 1.24
CA PRO A 10 -20.24 -20.79 1.45
C PRO A 10 -21.12 -21.08 0.23
N GLY A 11 -21.25 -20.13 -0.71
CA GLY A 11 -21.96 -20.33 -1.96
C GLY A 11 -21.57 -19.34 -3.07
N GLU A 12 -22.43 -19.25 -4.08
CA GLU A 12 -22.26 -18.37 -5.23
C GLU A 12 -22.95 -17.02 -5.01
N THR A 13 -24.15 -17.06 -4.42
CA THR A 13 -25.02 -15.88 -4.26
C THR A 13 -25.46 -15.77 -2.80
N VAL A 14 -25.28 -14.59 -2.21
CA VAL A 14 -25.87 -14.24 -0.91
C VAL A 14 -27.37 -14.02 -1.05
N ILE A 15 -28.12 -14.63 -0.14
CA ILE A 15 -29.57 -14.47 0.00
C ILE A 15 -29.83 -13.65 1.26
N HIS A 16 -30.25 -12.40 1.04
CA HIS A 16 -30.72 -11.54 2.11
C HIS A 16 -32.24 -11.66 2.29
N GLU A 17 -32.99 -11.49 1.20
CA GLU A 17 -34.44 -11.71 1.14
C GLU A 17 -34.75 -12.59 -0.07
N LYS A 18 -35.54 -13.65 0.12
CA LYS A 18 -35.82 -14.65 -0.94
C LYS A 18 -36.47 -14.05 -2.20
N ASP A 19 -37.24 -12.98 -2.03
CA ASP A 19 -38.04 -12.38 -3.11
C ASP A 19 -37.50 -11.03 -3.62
N ASP A 20 -36.38 -10.52 -3.07
CA ASP A 20 -35.77 -9.26 -3.51
C ASP A 20 -34.41 -9.48 -4.20
N MET A 21 -34.49 -9.83 -5.48
CA MET A 21 -33.32 -10.07 -6.33
C MET A 21 -32.41 -8.84 -6.47
N LYS A 22 -32.97 -7.62 -6.37
CA LYS A 22 -32.20 -6.39 -6.51
C LYS A 22 -31.30 -6.17 -5.30
N LYS A 23 -31.85 -6.33 -4.08
CA LYS A 23 -31.06 -6.25 -2.84
C LYS A 23 -30.01 -7.34 -2.76
N ASN A 24 -30.36 -8.57 -3.14
CA ASN A 24 -29.41 -9.68 -3.18
C ASN A 24 -28.25 -9.36 -4.15
N HIS A 25 -28.54 -8.82 -5.34
CA HIS A 25 -27.50 -8.44 -6.29
C HIS A 25 -26.59 -7.32 -5.77
N GLU A 26 -27.16 -6.29 -5.15
CA GLU A 26 -26.40 -5.21 -4.52
C GLU A 26 -25.45 -5.73 -3.43
N LEU A 27 -25.96 -6.57 -2.52
CA LEU A 27 -25.15 -7.16 -1.46
C LEU A 27 -24.02 -8.03 -2.01
N ASN A 28 -24.33 -8.85 -3.01
CA ASN A 28 -23.32 -9.68 -3.68
C ASN A 28 -22.22 -8.83 -4.29
N ASN A 29 -22.56 -7.76 -5.02
CA ASN A 29 -21.57 -6.85 -5.58
C ASN A 29 -20.69 -6.21 -4.49
N LEU A 30 -21.28 -5.78 -3.37
CA LEU A 30 -20.52 -5.19 -2.27
C LEU A 30 -19.57 -6.21 -1.62
N ILE A 31 -20.01 -7.45 -1.42
CA ILE A 31 -19.17 -8.52 -0.89
C ILE A 31 -18.05 -8.90 -1.87
N GLN A 32 -18.33 -8.97 -3.17
CA GLN A 32 -17.29 -9.21 -4.18
C GLN A 32 -16.24 -8.08 -4.19
N ASN A 33 -16.66 -6.81 -4.16
CA ASN A 33 -15.72 -5.68 -4.09
C ASN A 33 -14.87 -5.70 -2.81
N LEU A 34 -15.42 -6.19 -1.71
CA LEU A 34 -14.71 -6.36 -0.45
C LEU A 34 -13.67 -7.50 -0.53
N ILE A 35 -14.03 -8.62 -1.17
CA ILE A 35 -13.11 -9.72 -1.48
C ILE A 35 -12.00 -9.25 -2.44
N ASP A 36 -12.33 -8.51 -3.49
CA ASP A 36 -11.37 -7.97 -4.46
C ASP A 36 -10.38 -7.01 -3.78
N SER A 37 -10.88 -6.09 -2.94
CA SER A 37 -10.03 -5.18 -2.15
C SER A 37 -9.06 -5.95 -1.24
N PHE A 38 -9.49 -7.08 -0.67
CA PHE A 38 -8.59 -7.95 0.09
C PHE A 38 -7.51 -8.60 -0.79
N TYR A 39 -7.86 -9.08 -1.98
CA TYR A 39 -6.89 -9.67 -2.90
C TYR A 39 -5.92 -8.65 -3.51
N GLU A 40 -6.37 -7.42 -3.77
CA GLU A 40 -5.49 -6.31 -4.15
C GLU A 40 -4.48 -6.02 -3.04
N ALA A 41 -4.90 -6.03 -1.77
CA ALA A 41 -4.00 -5.91 -0.63
C ALA A 41 -2.99 -7.08 -0.59
N ASN A 42 -3.45 -8.32 -0.83
CA ASN A 42 -2.56 -9.48 -0.87
C ASN A 42 -1.53 -9.39 -2.00
N LEU A 43 -1.94 -9.00 -3.20
CA LEU A 43 -1.04 -8.78 -4.34
C LEU A 43 -0.02 -7.67 -4.02
N ALA A 44 -0.48 -6.52 -3.50
CA ALA A 44 0.38 -5.41 -3.14
C ALA A 44 1.42 -5.80 -2.08
N LEU A 45 1.02 -6.59 -1.07
CA LEU A 45 1.93 -7.11 -0.05
C LEU A 45 2.99 -8.05 -0.64
N ASN A 46 2.59 -8.93 -1.56
CA ASN A 46 3.53 -9.84 -2.23
C ASN A 46 4.58 -9.07 -3.05
N LEU A 47 4.15 -8.08 -3.83
CA LEU A 47 5.04 -7.21 -4.59
C LEU A 47 5.96 -6.39 -3.67
N PHE A 48 5.44 -5.88 -2.56
CA PHE A 48 6.22 -5.19 -1.54
C PHE A 48 7.34 -6.09 -0.97
N ASN A 49 7.00 -7.31 -0.56
CA ASN A 49 7.94 -8.27 0.02
C ASN A 49 9.00 -8.71 -1.01
N GLN A 50 8.59 -8.96 -2.26
CA GLN A 50 9.50 -9.29 -3.33
C GLN A 50 10.54 -8.17 -3.51
N GLU A 51 10.10 -6.92 -3.54
CA GLU A 51 11.01 -5.79 -3.78
C GLU A 51 11.87 -5.46 -2.56
N GLN A 52 11.39 -5.71 -1.35
CA GLN A 52 12.22 -5.67 -0.15
C GLN A 52 13.35 -6.71 -0.20
N SER A 53 13.09 -7.90 -0.74
CA SER A 53 14.11 -8.95 -0.92
C SER A 53 15.11 -8.63 -2.05
N GLN A 54 14.63 -8.15 -3.21
CA GLN A 54 15.48 -7.83 -4.37
C GLN A 54 16.46 -6.69 -4.10
N ARG A 55 16.09 -5.72 -3.27
CA ARG A 55 17.00 -4.65 -2.83
C ARG A 55 18.27 -5.15 -2.14
N ARG A 56 18.23 -6.33 -1.53
CA ARG A 56 19.40 -6.92 -0.88
C ARG A 56 20.37 -7.54 -1.89
N ILE A 57 19.86 -8.07 -3.00
CA ILE A 57 20.63 -8.83 -4.00
C ILE A 57 21.21 -7.92 -5.08
N GLY A 58 20.47 -6.89 -5.53
CA GLY A 58 20.84 -6.09 -6.71
C GLY A 58 22.14 -5.27 -6.61
N TYR A 59 22.77 -5.16 -5.44
CA TYR A 59 24.01 -4.39 -5.27
C TYR A 59 25.22 -5.03 -5.98
N GLU A 60 25.28 -6.36 -6.03
CA GLU A 60 26.39 -7.09 -6.66
C GLU A 60 26.33 -6.98 -8.19
N ASP A 61 25.14 -7.17 -8.78
CA ASP A 61 24.90 -7.04 -10.22
C ASP A 61 25.19 -5.61 -10.72
N MET A 62 24.82 -4.59 -9.91
CA MET A 62 25.10 -3.19 -10.24
C MET A 62 26.60 -2.91 -10.34
N HIS A 63 27.40 -3.49 -9.44
CA HIS A 63 28.84 -3.28 -9.43
C HIS A 63 29.50 -3.94 -10.64
N TYR A 64 29.12 -5.18 -10.96
CA TYR A 64 29.64 -5.91 -12.12
C TYR A 64 29.35 -5.18 -13.45
N LEU A 65 28.10 -4.78 -13.67
CA LEU A 65 27.72 -4.07 -14.90
C LEU A 65 28.38 -2.70 -15.01
N ARG A 66 28.63 -2.01 -13.89
CA ARG A 66 29.41 -0.77 -13.86
C ARG A 66 30.86 -1.00 -14.30
N LEU A 67 31.53 -2.03 -13.79
CA LEU A 67 32.90 -2.34 -14.19
C LEU A 67 32.97 -2.72 -15.68
N LYS A 68 31.99 -3.45 -16.18
CA LYS A 68 31.89 -3.80 -17.59
C LYS A 68 31.69 -2.56 -18.47
N ALA A 69 30.81 -1.64 -18.06
CA ALA A 69 30.61 -0.36 -18.74
C ALA A 69 31.90 0.46 -18.79
N ILE A 70 32.65 0.54 -17.68
CA ILE A 70 33.93 1.28 -17.63
C ILE A 70 34.96 0.66 -18.60
N LYS A 71 35.03 -0.67 -18.68
CA LYS A 71 35.93 -1.37 -19.62
C LYS A 71 35.54 -1.15 -21.09
N GLU A 72 34.26 -1.14 -21.41
CA GLU A 72 33.77 -0.98 -22.79
C GLU A 72 33.76 0.48 -23.28
N MET A 73 33.77 1.44 -22.35
CA MET A 73 33.74 2.85 -22.67
C MET A 73 35.03 3.33 -23.38
N ASP A 74 36.17 2.70 -23.09
CA ASP A 74 37.50 3.09 -23.59
C ASP A 74 37.84 4.57 -23.28
N ASP A 75 39.00 5.07 -23.69
CA ASP A 75 39.44 6.47 -23.48
C ASP A 75 38.68 7.49 -24.37
N GLN A 76 37.44 7.16 -24.79
CA GLN A 76 36.61 7.94 -25.72
C GLN A 76 36.39 9.39 -25.27
N PHE A 77 36.48 9.67 -23.97
CA PHE A 77 36.21 10.98 -23.38
C PHE A 77 37.48 11.69 -22.88
N ASP A 78 38.67 11.16 -23.16
CA ASP A 78 39.93 11.67 -22.60
C ASP A 78 40.34 13.05 -23.13
N HIS A 79 39.80 13.43 -24.28
CA HIS A 79 39.97 14.75 -24.88
C HIS A 79 39.11 15.84 -24.22
N LEU A 80 38.16 15.47 -23.35
CA LEU A 80 37.25 16.41 -22.70
C LEU A 80 37.85 16.96 -21.39
N PRO A 81 37.49 18.20 -21.00
CA PRO A 81 37.79 18.73 -19.67
C PRO A 81 37.25 17.81 -18.57
N PHE A 82 37.91 17.78 -17.41
CA PHE A 82 37.62 16.85 -16.31
C PHE A 82 36.12 16.74 -15.95
N ASP A 83 35.42 17.87 -15.76
CA ASP A 83 34.01 17.87 -15.37
C ASP A 83 33.09 17.31 -16.47
N GLU A 84 33.35 17.69 -17.73
CA GLU A 84 32.58 17.21 -18.87
C GLU A 84 32.86 15.72 -19.13
N LYS A 85 34.12 15.29 -18.99
CA LYS A 85 34.52 13.88 -19.02
C LYS A 85 33.71 13.09 -17.98
N ASN A 86 33.73 13.52 -16.71
CA ASN A 86 33.01 12.84 -15.64
C ASN A 86 31.51 12.73 -15.93
N PHE A 87 30.89 13.81 -16.42
CA PHE A 87 29.48 13.85 -16.76
C PHE A 87 29.13 12.88 -17.90
N GLN A 88 29.90 12.87 -18.99
CA GLN A 88 29.70 11.95 -20.12
C GLN A 88 29.91 10.49 -19.73
N GLN A 89 30.94 10.20 -18.92
CA GLN A 89 31.18 8.87 -18.37
C GLN A 89 30.01 8.40 -17.50
N GLU A 90 29.46 9.28 -16.64
CA GLU A 90 28.29 8.97 -15.83
C GLU A 90 27.06 8.64 -16.70
N ILE A 91 26.80 9.41 -17.76
CA ILE A 91 25.71 9.15 -18.70
C ILE A 91 25.91 7.80 -19.38
N TYR A 92 27.12 7.50 -19.87
CA TYR A 92 27.41 6.26 -20.56
C TYR A 92 27.15 5.05 -19.66
N ILE A 93 27.71 5.06 -18.45
CA ILE A 93 27.54 3.98 -17.46
C ILE A 93 26.05 3.78 -17.13
N LYS A 94 25.29 4.86 -16.93
CA LYS A 94 23.84 4.77 -16.69
C LYS A 94 23.11 4.12 -17.86
N LYS A 95 23.33 4.61 -19.08
CA LYS A 95 22.68 4.08 -20.30
C LYS A 95 23.06 2.63 -20.57
N TYR A 96 24.32 2.25 -20.30
CA TYR A 96 24.77 0.87 -20.39
C TYR A 96 23.98 -0.01 -19.43
N GLY A 97 23.89 0.37 -18.15
CA GLY A 97 23.08 -0.34 -17.17
C GLY A 97 21.63 -0.49 -17.62
N TRP A 98 21.01 0.59 -18.11
CA TRP A 98 19.61 0.58 -18.57
C TRP A 98 19.37 -0.39 -19.73
N ARG A 99 20.27 -0.41 -20.72
CA ARG A 99 20.20 -1.34 -21.85
C ARG A 99 20.37 -2.80 -21.42
N ASN A 100 21.07 -3.05 -20.32
CA ASN A 100 21.27 -4.36 -19.74
C ASN A 100 20.25 -4.69 -18.63
N GLY A 101 19.10 -4.01 -18.60
CA GLY A 101 17.99 -4.34 -17.71
C GLY A 101 18.08 -3.75 -16.30
N MET A 102 19.09 -2.93 -16.00
CA MET A 102 19.15 -2.22 -14.71
C MET A 102 18.24 -0.99 -14.74
N ALA A 103 17.17 -0.98 -13.96
CA ALA A 103 16.39 0.23 -13.77
C ALA A 103 17.17 1.30 -12.96
N PRO A 104 16.98 2.60 -13.21
CA PRO A 104 17.54 3.67 -12.39
C PRO A 104 17.17 3.50 -10.90
N ARG A 105 18.13 3.77 -10.00
CA ARG A 105 17.91 3.65 -8.54
C ARG A 105 16.72 4.46 -8.06
N ASP A 106 16.50 5.65 -8.62
CA ASP A 106 15.35 6.48 -8.28
C ASP A 106 14.02 5.80 -8.62
N ILE A 107 13.93 5.14 -9.77
CA ILE A 107 12.74 4.38 -10.17
C ILE A 107 12.56 3.15 -9.29
N GLN A 108 13.63 2.38 -9.08
CA GLN A 108 13.61 1.20 -8.20
C GLN A 108 13.20 1.55 -6.76
N ARG A 109 13.65 2.72 -6.27
CA ARG A 109 13.31 3.17 -4.92
C ARG A 109 11.81 3.45 -4.80
N LYS A 110 11.15 3.98 -5.83
CA LYS A 110 9.72 4.33 -5.79
C LYS A 110 8.81 3.11 -5.75
N LYS A 111 9.19 2.00 -6.39
CA LYS A 111 8.38 0.77 -6.44
C LYS A 111 7.87 0.31 -5.07
N ILE A 112 8.75 0.19 -4.09
CA ILE A 112 8.35 -0.26 -2.73
C ILE A 112 7.27 0.64 -2.11
N PHE A 113 7.37 1.95 -2.34
CA PHE A 113 6.42 2.91 -1.82
C PHE A 113 5.11 2.84 -2.59
N MET A 114 5.15 2.58 -3.90
CA MET A 114 3.94 2.32 -4.69
C MET A 114 3.21 1.09 -4.15
N TYR A 115 3.90 -0.03 -3.92
CA TYR A 115 3.28 -1.24 -3.39
C TYR A 115 2.71 -1.03 -1.97
N ALA A 116 3.44 -0.33 -1.10
CA ALA A 116 2.92 0.03 0.23
C ALA A 116 1.66 0.93 0.15
N LYS A 117 1.63 1.89 -0.78
CA LYS A 117 0.45 2.73 -1.03
C LYS A 117 -0.72 1.92 -1.57
N CYS A 118 -0.49 1.02 -2.52
CA CYS A 118 -1.52 0.12 -3.05
C CYS A 118 -2.12 -0.73 -1.93
N PHE A 119 -1.29 -1.30 -1.05
CA PHE A 119 -1.76 -2.03 0.14
C PHE A 119 -2.67 -1.15 1.02
N LEU A 120 -2.22 0.07 1.34
CA LEU A 120 -2.98 1.04 2.13
C LEU A 120 -4.34 1.39 1.50
N PHE A 121 -4.34 1.66 0.19
CA PHE A 121 -5.55 2.02 -0.54
C PHE A 121 -6.54 0.86 -0.61
N SER A 122 -6.04 -0.36 -0.82
CA SER A 122 -6.86 -1.57 -0.85
C SER A 122 -7.56 -1.81 0.49
N LEU A 123 -6.86 -1.62 1.61
CA LEU A 123 -7.45 -1.71 2.94
C LEU A 123 -8.45 -0.58 3.26
N ASP A 124 -8.20 0.65 2.79
CA ASP A 124 -9.16 1.75 2.94
C ASP A 124 -10.44 1.50 2.11
N ASN A 125 -10.30 0.92 0.90
CA ASN A 125 -11.44 0.48 0.08
C ASN A 125 -12.22 -0.64 0.75
N PHE A 126 -11.54 -1.66 1.29
CA PHE A 126 -12.16 -2.71 2.10
C PHE A 126 -12.99 -2.11 3.24
N SER A 127 -12.42 -1.15 4.00
CA SER A 127 -13.13 -0.45 5.07
C SER A 127 -14.35 0.32 4.56
N LYS A 128 -14.24 1.00 3.42
CA LYS A 128 -15.37 1.75 2.82
C LYS A 128 -16.51 0.83 2.40
N PHE A 129 -16.22 -0.27 1.69
CA PHE A 129 -17.25 -1.22 1.29
C PHE A 129 -17.93 -1.83 2.51
N LEU A 130 -17.17 -2.15 3.56
CA LEU A 130 -17.75 -2.64 4.81
C LEU A 130 -18.68 -1.62 5.48
N ASN A 131 -18.31 -0.33 5.47
CA ASN A 131 -19.18 0.74 5.94
C ASN A 131 -20.44 0.89 5.09
N VAL A 132 -20.36 0.71 3.76
CA VAL A 132 -21.55 0.72 2.89
C VAL A 132 -22.47 -0.43 3.28
N ILE A 133 -21.94 -1.65 3.42
CA ILE A 133 -22.70 -2.83 3.85
C ILE A 133 -23.41 -2.59 5.19
N ASN A 134 -22.71 -2.00 6.16
CA ASN A 134 -23.27 -1.70 7.49
C ASN A 134 -24.39 -0.66 7.48
N ASN A 135 -24.48 0.16 6.42
CA ASN A 135 -25.47 1.22 6.29
C ASN A 135 -26.59 0.88 5.30
N LEU A 136 -26.65 -0.34 4.79
CA LEU A 136 -27.76 -0.79 3.96
C LEU A 136 -29.06 -0.76 4.78
N GLU A 137 -30.14 -0.33 4.14
CA GLU A 137 -31.43 -0.03 4.81
C GLU A 137 -32.11 -1.27 5.42
N TYR A 138 -31.67 -2.48 5.07
CA TYR A 138 -32.33 -3.73 5.38
C TYR A 138 -31.72 -4.52 6.56
N ASN A 139 -31.14 -3.81 7.54
CA ASN A 139 -30.67 -4.37 8.81
C ASN A 139 -29.57 -5.46 8.65
N PRO A 140 -28.33 -5.07 8.32
CA PRO A 140 -27.21 -6.00 8.16
C PRO A 140 -26.89 -6.76 9.47
N PRO A 141 -26.22 -7.94 9.39
CA PRO A 141 -25.77 -8.66 10.58
C PRO A 141 -24.94 -7.78 11.52
N LYS A 142 -25.11 -7.95 12.84
CA LYS A 142 -24.43 -7.12 13.86
C LYS A 142 -22.91 -7.28 13.79
N GLU A 143 -22.46 -8.42 13.28
CA GLU A 143 -21.09 -8.82 13.06
C GLU A 143 -20.37 -7.86 12.09
N ILE A 144 -21.09 -7.23 11.16
CA ILE A 144 -20.51 -6.19 10.27
C ILE A 144 -20.02 -4.99 11.09
N GLY A 145 -20.81 -4.54 12.06
CA GLY A 145 -20.43 -3.44 12.96
C GLY A 145 -19.24 -3.81 13.86
N ILE A 146 -19.10 -5.08 14.23
CA ILE A 146 -17.94 -5.60 14.98
C ILE A 146 -16.70 -5.58 14.08
N ALA A 147 -16.82 -6.10 12.85
CA ALA A 147 -15.75 -6.12 11.86
C ALA A 147 -15.19 -4.71 11.57
N ILE A 148 -16.05 -3.68 11.48
CA ILE A 148 -15.61 -2.28 11.32
C ILE A 148 -14.74 -1.83 12.51
N LYS A 149 -15.17 -2.13 13.73
CA LYS A 149 -14.43 -1.77 14.95
C LYS A 149 -13.08 -2.49 15.01
N ASP A 150 -13.06 -3.78 14.67
CA ASP A 150 -11.84 -4.58 14.64
C ASP A 150 -10.85 -4.04 13.62
N LEU A 151 -11.33 -3.63 12.43
CA LEU A 151 -10.49 -3.03 11.40
C LEU A 151 -9.92 -1.67 11.83
N ILE A 152 -10.72 -0.82 12.48
CA ILE A 152 -10.26 0.48 13.02
C ILE A 152 -9.21 0.27 14.12
N LYS A 153 -9.42 -0.73 14.98
CA LYS A 153 -8.45 -1.10 16.01
C LYS A 153 -7.16 -1.64 15.40
N LEU A 154 -7.27 -2.41 14.34
CA LEU A 154 -6.14 -2.99 13.62
C LEU A 154 -5.31 -1.92 12.90
N PHE A 155 -5.96 -0.94 12.29
CA PHE A 155 -5.30 0.14 11.54
C PHE A 155 -5.81 1.54 11.93
N PRO A 156 -5.48 2.03 13.14
CA PRO A 156 -6.04 3.27 13.67
C PRO A 156 -5.70 4.52 12.85
N LYS A 157 -4.58 4.49 12.12
CA LYS A 157 -4.09 5.61 11.30
C LYS A 157 -4.36 5.44 9.81
N LEU A 158 -4.98 4.34 9.36
CA LEU A 158 -5.18 4.01 7.94
C LEU A 158 -5.78 5.16 7.14
N ARG A 159 -6.97 5.62 7.57
CA ARG A 159 -7.73 6.66 6.88
C ARG A 159 -6.98 7.98 6.83
N HIS A 160 -6.34 8.35 7.94
CA HIS A 160 -5.57 9.60 8.03
C HIS A 160 -4.35 9.55 7.11
N LEU A 161 -3.63 8.43 7.14
CA LEU A 161 -2.47 8.22 6.28
C LEU A 161 -2.87 8.23 4.80
N ARG A 162 -3.95 7.52 4.44
CA ARG A 162 -4.49 7.52 3.07
C ARG A 162 -4.82 8.93 2.58
N ASN A 163 -5.52 9.71 3.39
CA ASN A 163 -5.88 11.09 3.04
C ASN A 163 -4.62 11.94 2.80
N SER A 164 -3.63 11.85 3.69
CA SER A 164 -2.36 12.54 3.53
C SER A 164 -1.57 12.09 2.29
N THR A 165 -1.71 10.82 1.88
CA THR A 165 -1.07 10.30 0.66
C THR A 165 -1.72 10.86 -0.61
N HIS A 166 -3.02 11.15 -0.60
CA HIS A 166 -3.70 11.77 -1.75
C HIS A 166 -3.50 13.29 -1.83
N HIS A 167 -3.33 13.95 -0.68
CA HIS A 167 -3.24 15.40 -0.59
C HIS A 167 -1.84 15.83 -0.14
N GLN A 168 -0.80 15.29 -0.79
CA GLN A 168 0.59 15.54 -0.41
C GLN A 168 0.98 17.02 -0.56
N GLU A 169 0.40 17.71 -1.53
CA GLU A 169 0.52 19.15 -1.75
C GLU A 169 0.03 19.97 -0.55
N ASP A 170 -1.06 19.57 0.09
CA ASP A 170 -1.58 20.22 1.28
C ASP A 170 -0.65 19.96 2.46
N ILE A 171 -0.19 18.71 2.64
CA ILE A 171 0.72 18.35 3.72
C ILE A 171 2.04 19.13 3.64
N ILE A 172 2.62 19.28 2.45
CA ILE A 172 3.86 20.08 2.23
C ILE A 172 3.66 21.54 2.62
N ARG A 173 2.46 22.07 2.40
CA ARG A 173 2.06 23.43 2.80
C ARG A 173 1.63 23.53 4.26
N GLN A 174 1.75 22.42 5.01
CA GLN A 174 1.30 22.27 6.39
C GLN A 174 -0.20 22.52 6.55
N LEU A 175 -0.99 22.17 5.54
CA LEU A 175 -2.44 22.35 5.53
C LEU A 175 -3.15 21.04 5.86
N GLY A 176 -4.13 21.14 6.75
CA GLY A 176 -4.97 20.04 7.19
C GLY A 176 -6.44 20.43 7.28
N LYS A 177 -7.34 19.45 7.44
CA LYS A 177 -8.76 19.73 7.60
C LYS A 177 -9.04 20.44 8.93
N GLY A 178 -9.77 21.55 8.88
CA GLY A 178 -10.27 22.27 10.04
C GLY A 178 -11.71 22.78 9.85
N LYS A 179 -12.26 23.43 10.87
CA LYS A 179 -13.58 24.09 10.77
C LYS A 179 -13.51 25.20 9.70
N GLY A 180 -14.33 25.09 8.65
CA GLY A 180 -14.44 26.10 7.58
C GLY A 180 -13.44 25.96 6.43
N GLY A 181 -12.64 24.89 6.36
CA GLY A 181 -11.71 24.65 5.25
C GLY A 181 -10.35 24.11 5.71
N LEU A 182 -9.34 24.27 4.85
CA LEU A 182 -7.96 23.93 5.18
C LEU A 182 -7.39 24.92 6.21
N LYS A 183 -6.62 24.41 7.17
CA LYS A 183 -5.93 25.19 8.21
C LYS A 183 -4.48 24.77 8.32
N VAL A 184 -3.62 25.74 8.64
CA VAL A 184 -2.20 25.47 8.93
C VAL A 184 -2.10 24.67 10.23
N PHE A 185 -1.40 23.54 10.20
CA PHE A 185 -1.04 22.75 11.37
C PHE A 185 0.43 22.99 11.76
N GLN A 186 0.78 22.67 13.00
CA GLN A 186 2.17 22.64 13.45
C GLN A 186 2.67 21.20 13.49
N LEU A 187 3.92 21.00 13.10
CA LEU A 187 4.56 19.69 13.23
C LEU A 187 4.65 19.30 14.69
N LYS A 188 4.33 18.04 14.98
CA LYS A 188 4.43 17.47 16.32
C LYS A 188 5.74 16.70 16.45
N PRO A 189 6.28 16.56 17.68
CA PRO A 189 7.46 15.76 17.94
C PRO A 189 7.34 14.35 17.35
N ILE A 190 8.45 13.82 16.86
CA ILE A 190 8.56 12.44 16.37
C ILE A 190 9.75 11.81 17.08
N ASP A 191 9.54 10.66 17.69
CA ASP A 191 10.63 9.83 18.21
C ASP A 191 10.35 8.37 17.81
N ASN A 192 11.03 7.92 16.77
CA ASN A 192 11.00 6.53 16.31
C ASN A 192 12.38 6.09 15.80
N ALA A 193 12.51 4.82 15.44
CA ALA A 193 13.79 4.25 15.01
C ALA A 193 14.36 4.86 13.71
N PHE A 194 13.58 5.65 12.97
CA PHE A 194 13.98 6.27 11.71
C PHE A 194 14.32 7.77 11.87
N VAL A 195 13.54 8.52 12.66
CA VAL A 195 13.68 9.97 12.86
C VAL A 195 13.37 10.32 14.32
N LYS A 196 14.21 11.18 14.88
CA LYS A 196 13.98 11.84 16.17
C LYS A 196 14.04 13.36 16.01
N SER A 197 12.97 14.06 16.34
CA SER A 197 12.87 15.52 16.27
C SER A 197 11.85 16.05 17.28
N GLU A 198 12.31 16.89 18.22
CA GLU A 198 11.44 17.54 19.21
C GLU A 198 10.53 18.61 18.59
N GLY A 199 11.02 19.35 17.58
CA GLY A 199 10.22 20.30 16.81
C GLY A 199 9.34 19.66 15.72
N GLY A 200 9.38 18.33 15.61
CA GLY A 200 8.76 17.58 14.53
C GLY A 200 9.55 17.60 13.22
N ALA A 201 9.12 16.81 12.25
CA ALA A 201 9.74 16.75 10.92
C ALA A 201 8.67 16.48 9.86
N MET A 202 8.82 17.11 8.69
CA MET A 202 7.97 16.86 7.53
C MET A 202 8.45 15.60 6.81
N ILE A 203 7.63 14.55 6.82
CA ILE A 203 7.96 13.25 6.23
C ILE A 203 6.89 12.89 5.21
N MET A 204 7.25 12.81 3.93
CA MET A 204 6.29 12.58 2.84
C MET A 204 6.15 11.11 2.42
N ASN A 205 7.23 10.34 2.54
CA ASN A 205 7.23 8.90 2.30
C ASN A 205 8.37 8.30 3.13
N SER A 206 8.02 7.59 4.18
CA SER A 206 8.94 6.82 5.00
C SER A 206 8.58 5.35 4.96
N LEU A 207 9.61 4.53 5.05
CA LEU A 207 9.46 3.10 5.27
C LEU A 207 10.46 2.71 6.37
N ASN A 208 9.93 2.49 7.57
CA ASN A 208 10.70 2.03 8.73
C ASN A 208 10.42 0.53 8.92
N ASN A 209 11.33 -0.32 8.44
CA ASN A 209 11.09 -1.76 8.27
C ASN A 209 9.87 -2.02 7.37
N ASN A 210 8.78 -2.51 7.96
CA ASN A 210 7.51 -2.76 7.27
C ASN A 210 6.47 -1.65 7.51
N ASN A 211 6.80 -0.62 8.30
CA ASN A 211 5.90 0.48 8.59
C ASN A 211 6.02 1.56 7.53
N TYR A 212 4.98 1.67 6.69
CA TYR A 212 4.85 2.79 5.77
C TYR A 212 4.22 3.97 6.50
N GLY A 213 4.87 5.13 6.47
CA GLY A 213 4.41 6.29 7.22
C GLY A 213 4.74 7.64 6.59
N GLN A 214 4.02 8.64 7.03
CA GLN A 214 4.14 10.03 6.59
C GLN A 214 3.52 10.99 7.63
N THR A 215 3.77 12.28 7.49
CA THR A 215 3.11 13.31 8.29
C THR A 215 1.62 13.41 7.91
N LEU A 216 0.78 13.44 8.93
CA LEU A 216 -0.67 13.53 8.82
C LEU A 216 -1.13 14.99 8.75
N GLY A 217 -2.39 15.20 8.36
CA GLY A 217 -3.00 16.54 8.29
C GLY A 217 -3.19 17.25 9.64
N ASP A 218 -2.75 16.67 10.76
CA ASP A 218 -2.70 17.33 12.07
C ASP A 218 -1.25 17.59 12.53
N GLY A 219 -0.27 17.38 11.65
CA GLY A 219 1.16 17.52 11.93
C GLY A 219 1.80 16.38 12.72
N SER A 220 1.03 15.36 13.15
CA SER A 220 1.60 14.14 13.73
C SER A 220 2.19 13.23 12.67
N TYR A 221 3.11 12.34 13.06
CA TYR A 221 3.52 11.23 12.20
C TYR A 221 2.55 10.05 12.36
N GLY A 222 2.13 9.46 11.24
CA GLY A 222 1.32 8.26 11.21
C GLY A 222 1.99 7.18 10.39
N GLU A 223 1.80 5.93 10.78
CA GLU A 223 2.29 4.77 10.05
C GLU A 223 1.29 3.62 10.08
N VAL A 224 1.41 2.75 9.09
CA VAL A 224 0.67 1.50 8.95
C VAL A 224 1.67 0.41 8.59
N GLU A 225 1.58 -0.70 9.30
CA GLU A 225 2.40 -1.88 9.06
C GLU A 225 1.91 -2.62 7.80
N VAL A 226 2.83 -2.88 6.88
CA VAL A 226 2.62 -3.64 5.64
C VAL A 226 3.22 -5.03 5.84
N SER A 227 2.43 -5.95 6.41
CA SER A 227 2.90 -7.29 6.79
C SER A 227 1.86 -8.39 6.56
N VAL A 228 2.36 -9.63 6.52
CA VAL A 228 1.54 -10.84 6.33
C VAL A 228 0.66 -11.06 7.56
N GLU A 229 1.19 -10.77 8.74
CA GLU A 229 0.49 -10.88 10.02
C GLU A 229 -0.75 -10.00 10.02
N LYS A 230 -0.62 -8.74 9.62
CA LYS A 230 -1.75 -7.82 9.53
C LYS A 230 -2.78 -8.24 8.49
N LEU A 231 -2.34 -8.73 7.34
CA LEU A 231 -3.27 -9.19 6.31
C LEU A 231 -4.00 -10.49 6.71
N LYS A 232 -3.37 -11.37 7.51
CA LYS A 232 -4.04 -12.53 8.10
C LYS A 232 -5.15 -12.13 9.07
N GLU A 233 -4.96 -11.07 9.85
CA GLU A 233 -6.03 -10.53 10.71
C GLU A 233 -7.20 -10.00 9.85
N VAL A 234 -6.93 -9.29 8.76
CA VAL A 234 -7.98 -8.86 7.80
C VAL A 234 -8.69 -10.05 7.16
N LYS A 235 -7.96 -11.11 6.81
CA LYS A 235 -8.53 -12.35 6.27
C LYS A 235 -9.53 -12.99 7.23
N ILE A 236 -9.24 -12.99 8.53
CA ILE A 236 -10.16 -13.52 9.55
C ILE A 236 -11.43 -12.66 9.58
N ILE A 237 -11.29 -11.33 9.56
CA ILE A 237 -12.44 -10.40 9.52
C ILE A 237 -13.29 -10.67 8.27
N LEU A 238 -12.67 -10.80 7.09
CA LEU A 238 -13.36 -11.10 5.84
C LEU A 238 -14.10 -12.43 5.88
N GLN A 239 -13.44 -13.49 6.36
CA GLN A 239 -14.07 -14.80 6.49
C GLN A 239 -15.29 -14.74 7.41
N ASN A 240 -15.17 -14.07 8.56
CA ASN A 240 -16.29 -13.88 9.48
C ASN A 240 -17.46 -13.15 8.82
N ILE A 241 -17.20 -12.08 8.04
CA ILE A 241 -18.23 -11.35 7.30
C ILE A 241 -18.97 -12.27 6.34
N VAL A 242 -18.23 -13.04 5.54
CA VAL A 242 -18.81 -13.97 4.56
C VAL A 242 -19.65 -15.04 5.25
N ASP A 243 -19.19 -15.58 6.37
CA ASP A 243 -19.88 -16.63 7.12
C ASP A 243 -21.14 -16.14 7.85
N CYS A 244 -21.33 -14.82 8.01
CA CYS A 244 -22.53 -14.25 8.64
C CYS A 244 -23.77 -14.24 7.73
N TYR A 245 -23.58 -14.45 6.42
CA TYR A 245 -24.67 -14.42 5.46
C TYR A 245 -25.15 -15.82 5.08
N VAL A 246 -26.40 -15.91 4.66
CA VAL A 246 -26.94 -17.13 4.04
C VAL A 246 -26.56 -17.12 2.56
N TRP A 247 -26.05 -18.25 2.08
CA TRP A 247 -25.62 -18.41 0.70
C TRP A 247 -26.40 -19.51 -0.01
N GLU A 248 -26.61 -19.33 -1.31
CA GLU A 248 -27.08 -20.36 -2.25
C GLU A 248 -26.01 -20.68 -3.29
N GLY A 249 -26.10 -21.88 -3.86
CA GLY A 249 -25.16 -22.38 -4.86
C GLY A 249 -24.00 -23.18 -4.26
N ARG A 250 -22.98 -23.44 -5.07
CA ARG A 250 -21.86 -24.30 -4.68
C ARG A 250 -20.86 -23.54 -3.84
N LYS A 251 -20.37 -24.20 -2.78
CA LYS A 251 -19.25 -23.71 -1.98
C LYS A 251 -18.02 -23.50 -2.86
N ARG A 252 -17.33 -22.37 -2.68
CA ARG A 252 -16.11 -22.01 -3.43
C ARG A 252 -14.93 -21.87 -2.50
N HIS A 253 -13.76 -22.26 -2.98
CA HIS A 253 -12.48 -22.03 -2.32
C HIS A 253 -11.69 -21.05 -3.19
N LEU A 254 -11.40 -19.88 -2.65
CA LEU A 254 -10.63 -18.83 -3.32
C LEU A 254 -9.27 -18.82 -2.63
N PRO A 255 -8.24 -19.44 -3.18
CA PRO A 255 -7.48 -18.89 -4.29
C PRO A 255 -6.95 -20.02 -5.19
N GLY A 256 -7.87 -20.88 -5.62
CA GLY A 256 -7.62 -21.98 -6.54
C GLY A 256 -7.36 -21.53 -7.97
#